data_AF-A0AA90TJM0-F1
#
_entry.id   AF-A0AA90TJM0-F1
#
_cell.length_a   1.000
_cell.length_b   1.000
_cell.length_c   1.000
_cell.angle_alpha   90.00
_cell.angle_beta   90.00
_cell.angle_gamma   90.00
#
_symmetry.space_group_name_H-M   'P 1'
#
loop_
_entity.id
_entity.type
_entity.pdbx_description
1 polymer ?
#
loop_
_entity_poly.entity_id
_entity_poly.type
_entity_poly.pdbx_seq_one_letter_code
_entity_poly.pdbx_strand_id
1 'polypeptide(L)'
;MMPPRSRQAGFTLVEAIVVIVITGILGGIVATFLRLPVQNYVDSAGRAELTDVADTAVRRMVREIRLALPNTVRVTGPSSAAGTSIEFVPTKTGGRYLAAEDVESGEHLNFAVATDVNFRVVGPLQGGTQQIVAGDTVVVNNMAVEGDLANVYAAAPTNRAQVTAVDATNKLVTLAANPFAAQNPPLAHPLHRFQVIGQPVTYSCANGMLYRHANYGFKAVQEAVPSAAPAILATNVASCEFNYFLVGNTRSALVRLTLTLHRANGSDGPIRLIQQVHVDNNP
;
A
#
# COMPACT_ATOMS: atom_id res chain seq x y z
N MET A 1 17.42 20.63 83.49
CA MET A 1 16.40 19.56 83.39
C MET A 1 16.78 18.65 82.23
N MET A 2 17.28 17.45 82.52
CA MET A 2 17.56 16.42 81.51
C MET A 2 16.26 15.67 81.19
N PRO A 3 15.90 15.44 79.92
CA PRO A 3 14.74 14.62 79.59
C PRO A 3 14.98 13.16 80.00
N PRO A 4 13.94 12.41 80.44
CA PRO A 4 14.07 11.00 80.75
C PRO A 4 14.46 10.22 79.49
N ARG A 5 15.51 9.39 79.61
CA ARG A 5 15.90 8.43 78.57
C ARG A 5 14.76 7.44 78.36
N SER A 6 14.21 7.40 77.15
CA SER A 6 13.30 6.34 76.73
C SER A 6 14.04 5.00 76.81
N ARG A 7 13.49 4.05 77.57
CA ARG A 7 13.95 2.65 77.50
C ARG A 7 13.60 2.16 76.10
N GLN A 8 14.60 1.83 75.29
CA GLN A 8 14.38 1.11 74.05
C GLN A 8 13.78 -0.26 74.39
N ALA A 9 12.52 -0.48 74.03
CA ALA A 9 11.92 -1.80 74.04
C ALA A 9 12.54 -2.59 72.88
N GLY A 10 13.37 -3.58 73.21
CA GLY A 10 13.90 -4.53 72.23
C GLY A 10 12.85 -5.58 71.85
N PHE A 11 12.92 -6.07 70.62
CA PHE A 11 12.06 -7.14 70.10
C PHE A 11 12.60 -8.51 70.56
N THR A 12 11.71 -9.48 70.80
CA THR A 12 12.17 -10.84 71.15
C THR A 12 12.58 -11.63 69.90
N LEU A 13 13.52 -12.57 70.05
CA LEU A 13 13.96 -13.43 68.93
C LEU A 13 12.80 -14.21 68.32
N VAL A 14 11.84 -14.65 69.14
CA VAL A 14 10.63 -15.36 68.68
C VAL A 14 9.77 -14.45 67.82
N GLU A 15 9.56 -13.21 68.25
CA GLU A 15 8.76 -12.21 67.54
C GLU A 15 9.39 -11.88 66.17
N ALA A 16 10.73 -11.77 66.10
CA ALA A 16 11.45 -11.55 64.84
C ALA A 16 11.30 -12.74 63.87
N ILE A 17 11.39 -13.98 64.35
CA ILE A 17 11.22 -15.19 63.53
C ILE A 17 9.79 -15.25 62.96
N VAL A 18 8.77 -15.02 63.80
CA VAL A 18 7.37 -15.05 63.38
C VAL A 18 7.10 -14.00 62.29
N VAL A 19 7.66 -12.79 62.43
CA VAL A 19 7.53 -11.73 61.43
C VAL A 19 8.16 -12.14 60.10
N ILE A 20 9.37 -12.69 60.09
CA ILE A 20 10.05 -13.13 58.86
C ILE A 20 9.25 -14.22 58.16
N VAL A 21 8.75 -15.21 58.91
CA VAL A 21 7.96 -16.33 58.36
C VAL A 21 6.64 -15.84 57.76
N ILE A 22 5.88 -15.01 58.50
CA ILE A 22 4.60 -14.47 58.01
C ILE A 22 4.83 -13.60 56.77
N THR A 23 5.86 -12.76 56.77
CA THR A 23 6.19 -11.90 55.62
C THR A 23 6.57 -12.74 54.40
N GLY A 24 7.31 -13.84 54.59
CA GLY A 24 7.64 -14.78 53.53
C GLY A 24 6.41 -15.44 52.90
N ILE A 25 5.47 -15.92 53.73
CA ILE A 25 4.21 -16.53 53.26
C ILE A 25 3.36 -15.50 52.50
N LEU A 26 3.17 -14.31 53.07
CA LEU A 26 2.40 -13.24 52.43
C LEU A 26 3.05 -12.79 51.11
N GLY A 27 4.38 -12.68 51.08
CA GLY A 27 5.13 -12.35 49.87
C GLY A 27 4.92 -13.39 48.76
N GLY A 28 4.97 -14.69 49.08
CA GLY A 28 4.71 -15.76 48.11
C GLY A 28 3.27 -15.74 47.56
N ILE A 29 2.29 -15.49 48.43
CA ILE A 29 0.88 -15.35 48.05
C ILE A 29 0.71 -14.17 47.09
N VAL A 30 1.21 -12.99 47.45
CA VAL A 30 1.11 -11.78 46.63
C VAL A 30 1.82 -11.95 45.28
N ALA A 31 3.00 -12.56 45.25
CA ALA A 31 3.73 -12.81 44.00
C ALA A 31 2.93 -13.70 43.04
N THR A 32 2.26 -14.73 43.55
CA THR A 32 1.44 -15.64 42.74
C THR A 32 0.18 -14.94 42.22
N PHE A 33 -0.48 -14.13 43.05
CA PHE A 33 -1.67 -13.38 42.68
C PHE A 33 -1.39 -12.24 41.68
N LEU A 34 -0.24 -11.58 41.76
CA LEU A 34 0.12 -10.48 40.85
C LEU A 34 0.63 -10.95 39.49
N ARG A 35 1.14 -12.19 39.40
CA ARG A 35 1.68 -12.74 38.15
C ARG A 35 0.66 -12.72 37.01
N LEU A 36 -0.57 -13.16 37.27
CA LEU A 36 -1.60 -13.27 36.23
C LEU A 36 -2.11 -11.90 35.74
N PRO A 37 -2.47 -10.92 36.60
CA PRO A 37 -2.82 -9.57 36.15
C PRO A 37 -1.70 -8.87 35.36
N VAL A 38 -0.44 -9.03 35.78
CA VAL A 38 0.70 -8.45 35.05
C VAL A 38 0.87 -9.10 33.68
N GLN A 39 0.79 -10.43 33.59
CA GLN A 39 0.86 -11.14 32.31
C GLN A 39 -0.28 -10.71 31.38
N ASN A 40 -1.52 -10.67 31.90
CA ASN A 40 -2.69 -10.25 31.12
C ASN A 40 -2.54 -8.82 30.60
N TYR A 41 -1.96 -7.92 31.40
CA TYR A 41 -1.69 -6.55 30.98
C TYR A 41 -0.68 -6.50 29.84
N VAL A 42 0.45 -7.23 29.95
CA VAL A 42 1.48 -7.31 28.91
C VAL A 42 0.91 -7.91 27.61
N ASP A 43 0.13 -8.99 27.73
CA ASP A 43 -0.52 -9.65 26.59
C ASP A 43 -1.52 -8.71 25.90
N SER A 44 -2.34 -8.01 26.69
CA SER A 44 -3.30 -7.03 26.17
C SER A 44 -2.61 -5.86 25.48
N ALA A 45 -1.55 -5.32 26.07
CA ALA A 45 -0.77 -4.22 25.51
C ALA A 45 -0.12 -4.63 24.17
N GLY A 46 0.53 -5.79 24.12
CA GLY A 46 1.14 -6.24 22.88
C GLY A 46 0.13 -6.64 21.81
N ARG A 47 -1.09 -7.08 22.18
CA ARG A 47 -2.18 -7.31 21.20
C ARG A 47 -2.66 -5.99 20.60
N ALA A 48 -2.77 -4.95 21.40
CA ALA A 48 -3.12 -3.61 20.92
C ALA A 48 -2.06 -3.08 19.94
N GLU A 49 -0.77 -3.23 20.25
CA GLU A 49 0.34 -2.84 19.37
C GLU A 49 0.29 -3.57 18.01
N LEU A 50 0.15 -4.90 18.02
CA LEU A 50 0.05 -5.66 16.77
C LEU A 50 -1.17 -5.24 15.94
N THR A 51 -2.29 -4.94 16.61
CA THR A 51 -3.53 -4.51 15.94
C THR A 51 -3.34 -3.14 15.28
N ASP A 52 -2.68 -2.20 15.96
CA ASP A 52 -2.40 -0.87 15.41
C ASP A 52 -1.44 -0.93 14.20
N VAL A 53 -0.39 -1.76 14.28
CA VAL A 53 0.52 -2.02 13.16
C VAL A 53 -0.24 -2.63 11.97
N ALA A 54 -1.08 -3.64 12.22
CA ALA A 54 -1.86 -4.29 11.18
C ALA A 54 -2.86 -3.32 10.53
N ASP A 55 -3.59 -2.52 11.32
CA ASP A 55 -4.56 -1.55 10.81
C ASP A 55 -3.88 -0.44 10.02
N THR A 56 -2.78 0.12 10.52
CA THR A 56 -2.01 1.14 9.81
C THR A 56 -1.48 0.64 8.47
N ALA A 57 -0.89 -0.58 8.45
CA ALA A 57 -0.38 -1.18 7.23
C ALA A 57 -1.51 -1.43 6.21
N VAL A 58 -2.61 -2.05 6.63
CA VAL A 58 -3.74 -2.35 5.75
C VAL A 58 -4.43 -1.08 5.25
N ARG A 59 -4.66 -0.07 6.11
CA ARG A 59 -5.23 1.22 5.68
C ARG A 59 -4.38 1.93 4.63
N ARG A 60 -3.06 1.86 4.77
CA ARG A 60 -2.14 2.39 3.75
C ARG A 60 -2.31 1.64 2.42
N MET A 61 -2.28 0.31 2.44
CA MET A 61 -2.48 -0.52 1.24
C MET A 61 -3.82 -0.21 0.57
N VAL A 62 -4.90 -0.14 1.34
CA VAL A 62 -6.25 0.19 0.85
C VAL A 62 -6.27 1.55 0.15
N ARG A 63 -5.64 2.57 0.75
CA ARG A 63 -5.58 3.91 0.17
C ARG A 63 -4.83 3.93 -1.15
N GLU A 64 -3.69 3.25 -1.24
CA GLU A 64 -2.90 3.20 -2.47
C GLU A 64 -3.61 2.36 -3.56
N ILE A 65 -4.21 1.22 -3.20
CA ILE A 65 -4.96 0.35 -4.14
C ILE A 65 -6.21 1.05 -4.69
N ARG A 66 -6.88 1.89 -3.90
CA ARG A 66 -8.02 2.70 -4.39
C ARG A 66 -7.64 3.69 -5.48
N LEU A 67 -6.36 4.05 -5.58
CA LEU A 67 -5.82 4.92 -6.61
C LEU A 67 -5.13 4.12 -7.72
N ALA A 68 -5.32 2.80 -7.77
CA ALA A 68 -4.81 1.98 -8.85
C ALA A 68 -5.39 2.44 -10.19
N LEU A 69 -4.53 2.50 -11.20
CA LEU A 69 -4.93 2.65 -12.58
C LEU A 69 -5.83 1.48 -12.97
N PRO A 70 -6.95 1.71 -13.66
CA PRO A 70 -7.84 0.67 -14.13
C PRO A 70 -7.11 -0.48 -14.81
N ASN A 71 -7.48 -1.71 -14.50
CA ASN A 71 -6.91 -2.93 -15.09
C ASN A 71 -5.40 -3.12 -14.86
N THR A 72 -4.86 -2.65 -13.73
CA THR A 72 -3.45 -2.87 -13.38
C THR A 72 -3.22 -3.78 -12.18
N VAL A 73 -4.25 -4.04 -11.37
CA VAL A 73 -4.10 -4.90 -10.20
C VAL A 73 -3.84 -6.34 -10.64
N ARG A 74 -2.73 -6.91 -10.19
CA ARG A 74 -2.40 -8.33 -10.37
C ARG A 74 -1.77 -8.92 -9.12
N VAL A 75 -1.93 -10.22 -8.96
CA VAL A 75 -1.40 -10.97 -7.82
C VAL A 75 -0.58 -12.14 -8.36
N THR A 76 0.59 -12.38 -7.76
CA THR A 76 1.42 -13.56 -8.04
C THR A 76 1.78 -14.28 -6.74
N GLY A 77 2.17 -15.55 -6.86
CA GLY A 77 2.46 -16.45 -5.75
C GLY A 77 1.23 -17.27 -5.29
N PRO A 78 1.45 -18.37 -4.53
CA PRO A 78 0.36 -19.17 -3.99
C PRO A 78 -0.35 -18.37 -2.89
N SER A 79 -1.69 -18.32 -2.91
CA SER A 79 -2.56 -17.46 -2.07
C SER A 79 -2.40 -17.58 -0.54
N SER A 80 -1.46 -18.39 -0.05
CA SER A 80 -1.22 -18.63 1.38
C SER A 80 0.27 -18.83 1.74
N ALA A 81 1.21 -18.44 0.87
CA ALA A 81 2.65 -18.67 1.09
C ALA A 81 3.49 -17.40 1.11
N ALA A 82 4.68 -17.49 1.73
CA ALA A 82 5.75 -16.52 1.55
C ALA A 82 6.02 -16.33 0.04
N GLY A 83 6.07 -15.09 -0.42
CA GLY A 83 6.15 -14.77 -1.86
C GLY A 83 4.82 -14.47 -2.56
N THR A 84 3.69 -14.41 -1.84
CA THR A 84 2.47 -13.78 -2.38
C THR A 84 2.70 -12.28 -2.49
N SER A 85 2.42 -11.70 -3.65
CA SER A 85 2.53 -10.26 -3.85
C SER A 85 1.40 -9.71 -4.70
N ILE A 86 0.97 -8.50 -4.35
CA ILE A 86 -0.01 -7.73 -5.10
C ILE A 86 0.69 -6.52 -5.70
N GLU A 87 0.50 -6.32 -6.99
CA GLU A 87 1.06 -5.21 -7.74
C GLU A 87 -0.07 -4.40 -8.38
N PHE A 88 0.13 -3.08 -8.45
CA PHE A 88 -0.72 -2.16 -9.19
C PHE A 88 0.09 -0.92 -9.60
N VAL A 89 -0.46 -0.12 -10.51
CA VAL A 89 0.13 1.16 -10.89
C VAL A 89 -0.70 2.29 -10.26
N PRO A 90 -0.14 3.15 -9.40
CA PRO A 90 -0.88 4.26 -8.83
C PRO A 90 -1.10 5.37 -9.85
N THR A 91 -2.28 5.98 -9.83
CA THR A 91 -2.62 7.18 -10.59
C THR A 91 -2.28 8.43 -9.77
N LYS A 92 -1.56 9.36 -10.37
CA LYS A 92 -1.19 10.67 -9.79
C LYS A 92 -2.28 11.72 -10.04
N THR A 93 -2.71 11.82 -11.29
CA THR A 93 -3.73 12.79 -11.75
C THR A 93 -4.34 12.29 -13.06
N GLY A 94 -5.25 13.05 -13.66
CA GLY A 94 -5.83 12.75 -14.96
C GLY A 94 -6.59 13.94 -15.51
N GLY A 95 -7.06 13.82 -16.74
CA GLY A 95 -7.77 14.90 -17.39
C GLY A 95 -8.45 14.45 -18.67
N ARG A 96 -9.09 15.41 -19.34
CA ARG A 96 -9.62 15.23 -20.68
C ARG A 96 -8.63 15.84 -21.68
N TYR A 97 -8.25 15.10 -22.70
CA TYR A 97 -7.47 15.64 -23.82
C TYR A 97 -8.43 16.24 -24.87
N LEU A 98 -7.93 17.21 -25.63
CA LEU A 98 -8.66 17.74 -26.78
C LEU A 98 -8.70 16.67 -27.88
N ALA A 99 -9.89 16.31 -28.34
CA ALA A 99 -10.09 15.30 -29.38
C ALA A 99 -10.23 15.96 -30.76
N ALA A 100 -10.01 15.22 -31.84
CA ALA A 100 -10.09 15.77 -33.20
C ALA A 100 -11.53 16.18 -33.59
N GLU A 101 -12.52 15.55 -32.94
CA GLU A 101 -13.95 15.82 -33.04
C GLU A 101 -14.43 16.99 -32.16
N ASP A 102 -13.57 17.54 -31.30
CA ASP A 102 -13.95 18.69 -30.48
C ASP A 102 -14.06 19.97 -31.32
N VAL A 103 -14.98 20.85 -30.93
CA VAL A 103 -15.22 22.13 -31.61
C VAL A 103 -14.06 23.11 -31.39
N GLU A 104 -13.33 22.95 -30.27
CA GLU A 104 -12.19 23.82 -29.93
C GLU A 104 -10.98 23.50 -30.82
N SER A 105 -10.40 24.54 -31.45
CA SER A 105 -9.18 24.39 -32.23
C SER A 105 -7.94 24.20 -31.33
N GLY A 106 -7.04 23.29 -31.70
CA GLY A 106 -5.75 23.13 -31.04
C GLY A 106 -5.12 21.78 -31.29
N GLU A 107 -3.99 21.52 -30.64
CA GLU A 107 -3.31 20.22 -30.68
C GLU A 107 -4.18 19.16 -30.00
N HIS A 108 -4.68 18.19 -30.77
CA HIS A 108 -5.45 17.07 -30.25
C HIS A 108 -4.55 15.87 -29.99
N LEU A 109 -4.94 14.96 -29.08
CA LEU A 109 -4.18 13.73 -28.92
C LEU A 109 -4.38 12.82 -30.16
N ASN A 110 -3.29 12.57 -30.88
CA ASN A 110 -3.33 11.84 -32.14
C ASN A 110 -3.12 10.34 -31.94
N PHE A 111 -3.97 9.51 -32.55
CA PHE A 111 -3.88 8.04 -32.49
C PHE A 111 -3.48 7.40 -33.83
N ALA A 112 -3.02 8.19 -34.80
CA ALA A 112 -2.60 7.71 -36.11
C ALA A 112 -1.16 8.14 -36.49
N VAL A 113 -0.64 9.23 -35.89
CA VAL A 113 0.65 9.82 -36.25
C VAL A 113 1.63 9.73 -35.07
N ALA A 114 2.61 8.83 -35.16
CA ALA A 114 3.59 8.60 -34.09
C ALA A 114 4.56 9.77 -33.83
N THR A 115 4.73 10.67 -34.80
CA THR A 115 5.57 11.88 -34.67
C THR A 115 4.84 13.05 -34.00
N ASP A 116 3.51 12.96 -33.87
CA ASP A 116 2.70 13.97 -33.21
C ASP A 116 2.71 13.72 -31.71
N VAL A 117 3.49 14.53 -30.99
CA VAL A 117 3.76 14.34 -29.56
C VAL A 117 3.09 15.39 -28.68
N ASN A 118 2.29 16.28 -29.25
CA ASN A 118 1.65 17.36 -28.50
C ASN A 118 0.17 17.10 -28.36
N PHE A 119 -0.39 17.42 -27.20
CA PHE A 119 -1.84 17.47 -27.04
C PHE A 119 -2.22 18.52 -26.00
N ARG A 120 -3.38 19.14 -26.17
CA ARG A 120 -3.95 20.08 -25.22
C ARG A 120 -4.86 19.37 -24.21
N VAL A 121 -4.83 19.85 -22.98
CA VAL A 121 -5.73 19.42 -21.90
C VAL A 121 -6.94 20.33 -21.85
N VAL A 122 -8.13 19.73 -21.83
CA VAL A 122 -9.41 20.42 -21.67
C VAL A 122 -9.70 20.61 -20.19
N GLY A 123 -9.95 21.86 -19.79
CA GLY A 123 -10.16 22.25 -18.39
C GLY A 123 -8.90 22.83 -17.72
N PRO A 124 -8.92 23.02 -16.40
CA PRO A 124 -7.76 23.52 -15.65
C PRO A 124 -6.73 22.42 -15.43
N LEU A 125 -5.44 22.78 -15.51
CA LEU A 125 -4.36 21.91 -15.04
C LEU A 125 -4.28 21.99 -13.51
N GLN A 126 -4.11 20.84 -12.87
CA GLN A 126 -3.99 20.76 -11.41
C GLN A 126 -2.64 21.31 -10.94
N GLY A 127 -2.61 21.92 -9.76
CA GLY A 127 -1.40 22.42 -9.10
C GLY A 127 -0.86 21.48 -8.01
N GLY A 128 0.25 21.88 -7.39
CA GLY A 128 0.83 21.18 -6.23
C GLY A 128 1.27 19.74 -6.56
N THR A 129 0.95 18.79 -5.69
CA THR A 129 1.36 17.38 -5.84
C THR A 129 0.70 16.66 -7.02
N GLN A 130 -0.40 17.21 -7.56
CA GLN A 130 -1.12 16.68 -8.71
C GLN A 130 -0.72 17.35 -10.04
N GLN A 131 0.25 18.27 -10.00
CA GLN A 131 0.74 18.93 -11.22
C GLN A 131 1.43 17.93 -12.15
N ILE A 132 1.08 17.99 -13.43
CA ILE A 132 1.78 17.26 -14.48
C ILE A 132 3.14 17.93 -14.72
N VAL A 133 4.21 17.15 -14.65
CA VAL A 133 5.59 17.63 -14.79
C VAL A 133 6.37 16.73 -15.75
N ALA A 134 7.50 17.23 -16.25
CA ALA A 134 8.42 16.41 -17.03
C ALA A 134 8.87 15.17 -16.24
N GLY A 135 8.91 14.02 -16.90
CA GLY A 135 9.19 12.71 -16.30
C GLY A 135 7.94 11.93 -15.86
N ASP A 136 6.78 12.58 -15.76
CA ASP A 136 5.51 11.88 -15.56
C ASP A 136 5.18 10.98 -16.78
N THR A 137 4.36 9.95 -16.57
CA THR A 137 3.91 9.05 -17.64
C THR A 137 2.41 9.18 -17.85
N VAL A 138 2.01 9.45 -19.08
CA VAL A 138 0.60 9.48 -19.53
C VAL A 138 0.21 8.10 -20.05
N VAL A 139 -0.98 7.67 -19.66
CA VAL A 139 -1.64 6.46 -20.15
C VAL A 139 -3.04 6.83 -20.63
N VAL A 140 -3.50 6.18 -21.68
CA VAL A 140 -4.86 6.33 -22.19
C VAL A 140 -5.51 4.97 -22.21
N ASN A 141 -6.73 4.88 -21.69
CA ASN A 141 -7.59 3.72 -21.85
C ASN A 141 -6.88 2.39 -21.51
N ASN A 142 -6.34 2.23 -20.30
CA ASN A 142 -5.69 0.96 -19.92
C ASN A 142 -6.73 -0.14 -19.76
N MET A 143 -6.70 -1.14 -20.64
CA MET A 143 -7.75 -2.16 -20.74
C MET A 143 -7.33 -3.53 -20.23
N ALA A 144 -6.02 -3.79 -20.16
CA ALA A 144 -5.50 -5.12 -19.88
C ALA A 144 -4.27 -5.08 -18.97
N VAL A 145 -4.05 -6.22 -18.32
CA VAL A 145 -2.87 -6.52 -17.49
C VAL A 145 -1.92 -7.50 -18.18
N GLU A 146 -2.39 -8.16 -19.25
CA GLU A 146 -1.64 -9.10 -20.09
C GLU A 146 -1.74 -8.71 -21.57
N GLY A 147 -0.77 -9.15 -22.37
CA GLY A 147 -0.65 -8.78 -23.79
C GLY A 147 -0.10 -7.37 -24.00
N ASP A 148 0.04 -6.95 -25.26
CA ASP A 148 0.72 -5.71 -25.62
C ASP A 148 -0.22 -4.52 -25.85
N LEU A 149 -1.50 -4.76 -26.15
CA LEU A 149 -2.48 -3.71 -26.48
C LEU A 149 -3.05 -3.07 -25.21
N ALA A 150 -3.00 -1.72 -25.15
CA ALA A 150 -3.55 -0.94 -24.05
C ALA A 150 -3.17 -1.47 -22.66
N ASN A 151 -1.93 -1.96 -22.53
CA ASN A 151 -1.37 -2.53 -21.31
C ASN A 151 -0.15 -1.71 -20.86
N VAL A 152 -0.26 -1.12 -19.68
CA VAL A 152 0.82 -0.37 -19.05
C VAL A 152 2.06 -1.23 -18.75
N TYR A 153 1.89 -2.53 -18.49
CA TYR A 153 2.98 -3.46 -18.17
C TYR A 153 3.69 -4.03 -19.39
N ALA A 154 3.20 -3.78 -20.61
CA ALA A 154 3.78 -4.32 -21.83
C ALA A 154 5.29 -4.01 -21.94
N ALA A 155 6.05 -5.01 -22.40
CA ALA A 155 7.50 -4.91 -22.55
C ALA A 155 7.88 -3.88 -23.61
N ALA A 156 7.15 -3.85 -24.72
CA ALA A 156 7.15 -2.76 -25.68
C ALA A 156 5.98 -1.81 -25.32
N PRO A 157 6.24 -0.62 -24.75
CA PRO A 157 5.16 0.23 -24.26
C PRO A 157 4.39 0.87 -25.40
N THR A 158 3.22 0.31 -25.72
CA THR A 158 2.24 0.94 -26.64
C THR A 158 1.27 1.87 -25.90
N ASN A 159 1.30 1.87 -24.55
CA ASN A 159 0.34 2.61 -23.73
C ASN A 159 0.97 3.48 -22.63
N ARG A 160 2.27 3.79 -22.74
CA ARG A 160 2.99 4.66 -21.79
C ARG A 160 3.76 5.74 -22.54
N ALA A 161 3.32 6.98 -22.42
CA ALA A 161 4.00 8.12 -23.02
C ALA A 161 4.65 9.00 -21.94
N GLN A 162 5.97 9.18 -21.97
CA GLN A 162 6.62 10.09 -21.02
C GLN A 162 6.40 11.55 -21.41
N VAL A 163 6.12 12.38 -20.42
CA VAL A 163 6.01 13.84 -20.56
C VAL A 163 7.41 14.45 -20.56
N THR A 164 7.70 15.30 -21.54
CA THR A 164 8.98 16.04 -21.63
C THR A 164 8.82 17.51 -21.25
N ALA A 165 7.67 18.11 -21.54
CA ALA A 165 7.37 19.49 -21.20
C ALA A 165 5.87 19.71 -20.97
N VAL A 166 5.54 20.71 -20.17
CA VAL A 166 4.16 21.18 -19.93
C VAL A 166 4.15 22.70 -20.01
N ASP A 167 3.39 23.24 -20.96
CA ASP A 167 3.05 24.66 -21.02
C ASP A 167 1.69 24.86 -20.34
N ALA A 168 1.74 25.31 -19.09
CA ALA A 168 0.53 25.51 -18.29
C ALA A 168 -0.38 26.64 -18.82
N THR A 169 0.19 27.61 -19.55
CA THR A 169 -0.55 28.76 -20.10
C THR A 169 -1.41 28.30 -21.27
N ASN A 170 -0.82 27.52 -22.19
CA ASN A 170 -1.50 26.98 -23.36
C ASN A 170 -2.19 25.63 -23.09
N LYS A 171 -2.01 25.08 -21.89
CA LYS A 171 -2.48 23.75 -21.45
C LYS A 171 -1.94 22.64 -22.35
N LEU A 172 -0.73 22.81 -22.85
CA LEU A 172 -0.09 21.92 -23.79
C LEU A 172 0.81 20.95 -23.05
N VAL A 173 0.67 19.66 -23.34
CA VAL A 173 1.55 18.61 -22.85
C VAL A 173 2.33 18.07 -24.04
N THR A 174 3.65 18.02 -23.91
CA THR A 174 4.56 17.45 -24.91
C THR A 174 5.08 16.12 -24.41
N LEU A 175 4.96 15.09 -25.26
CA LEU A 175 5.40 13.73 -25.01
C LEU A 175 6.80 13.50 -25.61
N ALA A 176 7.54 12.53 -25.08
CA ALA A 176 8.82 12.08 -25.66
C ALA A 176 8.60 11.32 -26.97
N ALA A 177 7.52 10.55 -27.02
CA ALA A 177 7.06 9.78 -28.17
C ALA A 177 5.54 9.59 -28.05
N ASN A 178 4.86 9.33 -29.17
CA ASN A 178 3.44 9.01 -29.18
C ASN A 178 3.22 7.51 -29.44
N PRO A 179 3.20 6.68 -28.37
CA PRO A 179 2.97 5.25 -28.49
C PRO A 179 1.50 4.91 -28.81
N PHE A 180 0.56 5.84 -28.58
CA PHE A 180 -0.86 5.61 -28.80
C PHE A 180 -1.18 5.43 -30.29
N ALA A 181 -0.39 6.05 -31.17
CA ALA A 181 -0.47 5.86 -32.61
C ALA A 181 0.01 4.47 -33.10
N ALA A 182 0.71 3.69 -32.26
CA ALA A 182 1.15 2.34 -32.60
C ALA A 182 0.08 1.26 -32.29
N GLN A 183 -1.04 1.63 -31.67
CA GLN A 183 -2.12 0.71 -31.35
C GLN A 183 -3.00 0.47 -32.58
N ASN A 184 -3.21 -0.80 -32.94
CA ASN A 184 -4.07 -1.19 -34.05
C ASN A 184 -5.11 -2.25 -33.61
N PRO A 185 -6.41 -1.91 -33.58
CA PRO A 185 -6.99 -0.60 -33.89
C PRO A 185 -6.60 0.49 -32.86
N PRO A 186 -6.76 1.79 -33.18
CA PRO A 186 -6.62 2.87 -32.21
C PRO A 186 -7.54 2.69 -31.00
N LEU A 187 -7.00 2.77 -29.77
CA LEU A 187 -7.76 2.58 -28.53
C LEU A 187 -7.95 3.90 -27.75
N ALA A 188 -8.45 4.92 -28.44
CA ALA A 188 -8.83 6.18 -27.81
C ALA A 188 -9.87 5.96 -26.70
N HIS A 189 -9.71 6.66 -25.57
CA HIS A 189 -10.69 6.61 -24.49
C HIS A 189 -12.05 7.18 -24.96
N PRO A 190 -13.20 6.51 -24.75
CA PRO A 190 -14.51 6.95 -25.26
C PRO A 190 -14.99 8.33 -24.81
N LEU A 191 -14.49 8.81 -23.66
CA LEU A 191 -14.76 10.15 -23.11
C LEU A 191 -13.55 11.09 -23.20
N HIS A 192 -12.58 10.79 -24.07
CA HIS A 192 -11.34 11.55 -24.29
C HIS A 192 -10.51 11.79 -23.03
N ARG A 193 -10.40 10.79 -22.16
CA ARG A 193 -9.67 10.89 -20.89
C ARG A 193 -8.28 10.28 -20.99
N PHE A 194 -7.36 10.85 -20.21
CA PHE A 194 -6.04 10.31 -19.95
C PHE A 194 -5.77 10.28 -18.44
N GLN A 195 -4.90 9.37 -18.02
CA GLN A 195 -4.37 9.31 -16.67
C GLN A 195 -2.87 9.60 -16.69
N VAL A 196 -2.39 10.20 -15.60
CA VAL A 196 -0.96 10.35 -15.31
C VAL A 196 -0.62 9.42 -14.17
N ILE A 197 0.37 8.57 -14.36
CA ILE A 197 0.69 7.49 -13.44
C ILE A 197 2.04 7.66 -12.75
N GLY A 198 2.18 7.01 -11.60
CA GLY A 198 3.45 6.78 -10.93
C GLY A 198 4.11 5.47 -11.38
N GLN A 199 5.21 5.12 -10.72
CA GLN A 199 5.85 3.81 -10.89
C GLN A 199 5.01 2.70 -10.25
N PRO A 200 5.08 1.46 -10.77
CA PRO A 200 4.41 0.31 -10.15
C PRO A 200 4.78 0.13 -8.68
N VAL A 201 3.81 -0.29 -7.89
CA VAL A 201 3.94 -0.57 -6.46
C VAL A 201 3.59 -2.02 -6.22
N THR A 202 4.47 -2.74 -5.53
CA THR A 202 4.23 -4.11 -5.09
C THR A 202 4.22 -4.19 -3.57
N TYR A 203 3.21 -4.82 -3.00
CA TYR A 203 3.26 -5.29 -1.62
C TYR A 203 3.57 -6.77 -1.59
N SER A 204 4.58 -7.18 -0.81
CA SER A 204 4.96 -8.59 -0.67
C SER A 204 5.27 -8.94 0.77
N CYS A 205 5.06 -10.21 1.12
CA CYS A 205 5.41 -10.72 2.44
C CYS A 205 6.52 -11.76 2.35
N ALA A 206 7.61 -11.49 3.07
CA ALA A 206 8.78 -12.34 3.13
C ALA A 206 9.47 -12.18 4.50
N ASN A 207 10.11 -13.24 4.99
CA ASN A 207 10.94 -13.19 6.20
C ASN A 207 10.25 -12.59 7.45
N GLY A 208 8.95 -12.83 7.63
CA GLY A 208 8.19 -12.31 8.76
C GLY A 208 7.88 -10.81 8.68
N MET A 209 8.00 -10.20 7.51
CA MET A 209 7.76 -8.78 7.28
C MET A 209 6.84 -8.55 6.07
N LEU A 210 6.09 -7.45 6.11
CA LEU A 210 5.35 -6.89 4.98
C LEU A 210 6.17 -5.75 4.39
N TYR A 211 6.46 -5.85 3.11
CA TYR A 211 7.26 -4.90 2.36
C TYR A 211 6.41 -4.14 1.33
N ARG A 212 6.78 -2.88 1.10
CA ARG A 212 6.33 -2.07 -0.02
C ARG A 212 7.51 -1.79 -0.95
N HIS A 213 7.40 -2.24 -2.18
CA HIS A 213 8.37 -2.04 -3.26
C HIS A 213 7.86 -0.96 -4.22
N ALA A 214 8.76 -0.14 -4.73
CA ALA A 214 8.47 0.87 -5.74
C ALA A 214 9.73 1.14 -6.58
N ASN A 215 9.60 1.91 -7.66
CA ASN A 215 10.73 2.36 -8.50
C ASN A 215 11.57 1.23 -9.13
N TYR A 216 10.99 0.05 -9.35
CA TYR A 216 11.62 -1.06 -10.07
C TYR A 216 11.23 -1.11 -11.56
N GLY A 217 10.48 -0.11 -12.04
CA GLY A 217 10.02 0.01 -13.41
C GLY A 217 8.83 -0.89 -13.74
N PHE A 218 8.46 -0.91 -15.01
CA PHE A 218 7.34 -1.70 -15.52
C PHE A 218 7.85 -3.00 -16.11
N LYS A 219 7.29 -4.13 -15.66
CA LYS A 219 7.66 -5.48 -16.10
C LYS A 219 6.43 -6.18 -16.67
N ALA A 220 6.56 -6.83 -17.82
CA ALA A 220 5.47 -7.61 -18.40
C ALA A 220 5.08 -8.78 -17.48
N VAL A 221 6.08 -9.46 -16.92
CA VAL A 221 5.88 -10.52 -15.92
C VAL A 221 6.01 -9.91 -14.52
N GLN A 222 5.02 -10.18 -13.67
CA GLN A 222 5.06 -9.74 -12.27
C GLN A 222 6.16 -10.47 -11.51
N GLU A 223 7.05 -9.71 -10.88
CA GLU A 223 8.06 -10.25 -9.97
C GLU A 223 7.40 -10.51 -8.60
N ALA A 224 7.54 -11.72 -8.05
CA ALA A 224 7.00 -12.05 -6.74
C ALA A 224 7.59 -11.15 -5.64
N VAL A 225 8.89 -10.86 -5.73
CA VAL A 225 9.58 -9.88 -4.90
C VAL A 225 10.48 -9.05 -5.80
N PRO A 226 10.15 -7.77 -6.04
CA PRO A 226 11.01 -6.89 -6.82
C PRO A 226 12.39 -6.70 -6.20
N SER A 227 13.39 -6.44 -7.05
CA SER A 227 14.79 -6.27 -6.62
C SER A 227 15.11 -4.91 -5.99
N ALA A 228 14.24 -3.91 -6.17
CA ALA A 228 14.41 -2.59 -5.58
C ALA A 228 14.34 -2.65 -4.05
N ALA A 229 15.08 -1.76 -3.38
CA ALA A 229 15.09 -1.68 -1.93
C ALA A 229 13.67 -1.44 -1.37
N PRO A 230 13.12 -2.35 -0.55
CA PRO A 230 11.77 -2.20 -0.02
C PRO A 230 11.70 -1.27 1.19
N ALA A 231 10.52 -0.70 1.41
CA ALA A 231 10.14 -0.11 2.70
C ALA A 231 9.39 -1.14 3.55
N ILE A 232 9.71 -1.22 4.84
CA ILE A 232 9.01 -2.10 5.78
C ILE A 232 7.71 -1.42 6.22
N LEU A 233 6.58 -2.14 6.14
CA LEU A 233 5.28 -1.68 6.62
C LEU A 233 4.84 -2.34 7.92
N ALA A 234 5.14 -3.63 8.09
CA ALA A 234 4.85 -4.36 9.30
C ALA A 234 5.94 -5.42 9.54
N THR A 235 6.27 -5.63 10.81
CA THR A 235 7.08 -6.75 11.26
C THR A 235 6.17 -7.82 11.84
N ASN A 236 6.74 -8.96 12.26
CA ASN A 236 6.00 -9.99 13.00
C ASN A 236 4.83 -10.60 12.21
N VAL A 237 4.93 -10.59 10.88
CA VAL A 237 3.93 -11.11 9.95
C VAL A 237 4.03 -12.63 9.90
N ALA A 238 2.98 -13.31 10.34
CA ALA A 238 2.87 -14.76 10.25
C ALA A 238 2.46 -15.21 8.84
N SER A 239 1.51 -14.50 8.21
CA SER A 239 1.08 -14.77 6.84
C SER A 239 0.41 -13.55 6.20
N CYS A 240 0.47 -13.51 4.87
CA CYS A 240 -0.31 -12.60 4.05
C CYS A 240 -1.01 -13.36 2.95
N GLU A 241 -2.26 -13.00 2.70
CA GLU A 241 -3.02 -13.49 1.57
C GLU A 241 -3.60 -12.28 0.83
N PHE A 242 -3.30 -12.23 -0.47
CA PHE A 242 -3.86 -11.26 -1.38
C PHE A 242 -4.70 -12.01 -2.41
N ASN A 243 -5.94 -11.60 -2.59
CA ASN A 243 -6.79 -12.13 -3.64
C ASN A 243 -7.37 -10.98 -4.45
N TYR A 244 -7.44 -11.19 -5.75
CA TYR A 244 -8.05 -10.26 -6.69
C TYR A 244 -9.16 -10.98 -7.42
N PHE A 245 -10.39 -10.51 -7.23
CA PHE A 245 -11.58 -11.05 -7.87
C PHE A 245 -12.09 -10.05 -8.90
N LEU A 246 -12.04 -10.43 -10.17
CA LEU A 246 -12.71 -9.69 -11.24
C LEU A 246 -14.21 -9.98 -11.17
N VAL A 247 -15.03 -8.93 -11.08
CA VAL A 247 -16.48 -9.07 -11.23
C VAL A 247 -16.78 -8.96 -12.72
N GLY A 248 -17.24 -10.05 -13.32
CA GLY A 248 -17.55 -10.10 -14.75
C GLY A 248 -18.53 -8.99 -15.15
N ASN A 249 -18.27 -8.33 -16.27
CA ASN A 249 -19.12 -7.32 -16.92
C ASN A 249 -19.40 -6.01 -16.14
N THR A 250 -18.74 -5.74 -15.00
CA THR A 250 -19.03 -4.52 -14.22
C THR A 250 -17.90 -3.50 -14.16
N ARG A 251 -16.81 -3.67 -14.95
CA ARG A 251 -15.61 -2.80 -14.93
C ARG A 251 -15.17 -2.49 -13.49
N SER A 252 -15.27 -3.48 -12.61
CA SER A 252 -14.98 -3.35 -11.19
C SER A 252 -14.34 -4.64 -10.68
N ALA A 253 -13.52 -4.52 -9.65
CA ALA A 253 -12.94 -5.68 -9.00
C ALA A 253 -12.92 -5.53 -7.48
N LEU A 254 -12.72 -6.66 -6.80
CA LEU A 254 -12.59 -6.73 -5.36
C LEU A 254 -11.21 -7.27 -5.00
N VAL A 255 -10.45 -6.50 -4.24
CA VAL A 255 -9.21 -6.98 -3.61
C VAL A 255 -9.51 -7.36 -2.17
N ARG A 256 -9.17 -8.59 -1.79
CA ARG A 256 -9.18 -9.04 -0.39
C ARG A 256 -7.74 -9.11 0.11
N LEU A 257 -7.49 -8.40 1.21
CA LEU A 257 -6.22 -8.38 1.94
C LEU A 257 -6.45 -9.09 3.26
N THR A 258 -5.70 -10.16 3.52
CA THR A 258 -5.66 -10.81 4.83
C THR A 258 -4.24 -10.71 5.37
N LEU A 259 -4.09 -10.15 6.55
CA LEU A 259 -2.82 -9.97 7.22
C LEU A 259 -2.88 -10.61 8.61
N THR A 260 -1.99 -11.58 8.86
CA THR A 260 -1.90 -12.28 10.14
C THR A 260 -0.59 -11.90 10.83
N LEU A 261 -0.66 -11.34 12.04
CA LEU A 261 0.51 -10.99 12.86
C LEU A 261 0.54 -11.84 14.13
N HIS A 262 1.75 -12.04 14.65
CA HIS A 262 1.99 -12.76 15.90
C HIS A 262 3.12 -12.10 16.68
N ARG A 263 3.11 -12.12 18.01
CA ARG A 263 4.23 -11.58 18.77
C ARG A 263 5.36 -12.60 18.81
N ALA A 264 6.59 -12.16 18.54
CA ALA A 264 7.76 -13.00 18.79
C ALA A 264 7.81 -13.37 20.28
N ASN A 265 7.87 -14.66 20.59
CA ASN A 265 7.93 -15.21 21.95
C ASN A 265 6.71 -14.94 22.86
N GLY A 266 5.58 -14.47 22.31
CA GLY A 266 4.33 -14.33 23.06
C GLY A 266 3.56 -15.66 23.14
N SER A 267 2.89 -15.93 24.27
CA SER A 267 1.92 -17.03 24.39
C SER A 267 0.57 -16.72 23.72
N ASP A 268 0.39 -15.48 23.27
CA ASP A 268 -0.81 -14.96 22.68
C ASP A 268 -1.00 -15.51 21.26
N GLY A 269 -2.17 -16.09 20.99
CA GLY A 269 -2.53 -16.51 19.62
C GLY A 269 -2.52 -15.35 18.62
N PRO A 270 -2.33 -15.64 17.31
CA PRO A 270 -2.16 -14.62 16.28
C PRO A 270 -3.38 -13.70 16.15
N ILE A 271 -3.15 -12.48 15.67
CA ILE A 271 -4.22 -11.59 15.21
C ILE A 271 -4.37 -11.73 13.69
N ARG A 272 -5.62 -11.72 13.21
CA ARG A 272 -5.91 -11.77 11.77
C ARG A 272 -6.82 -10.62 11.39
N LEU A 273 -6.33 -9.74 10.53
CA LEU A 273 -7.09 -8.64 9.96
C LEU A 273 -7.46 -8.98 8.52
N ILE A 274 -8.73 -8.78 8.16
CA ILE A 274 -9.24 -8.96 6.80
C ILE A 274 -9.85 -7.64 6.35
N GLN A 275 -9.47 -7.18 5.17
CA GLN A 275 -10.02 -5.98 4.56
C GLN A 275 -10.34 -6.24 3.09
N GLN A 276 -11.46 -5.66 2.64
CA GLN A 276 -11.85 -5.67 1.25
C GLN A 276 -11.79 -4.26 0.67
N VAL A 277 -11.37 -4.18 -0.60
CA VAL A 277 -11.20 -2.94 -1.34
C VAL A 277 -11.86 -3.08 -2.69
N HIS A 278 -12.81 -2.20 -2.99
CA HIS A 278 -13.34 -2.05 -4.34
C HIS A 278 -12.32 -1.29 -5.20
N VAL A 279 -12.04 -1.85 -6.37
CA VAL A 279 -11.17 -1.27 -7.40
C VAL A 279 -12.02 -0.92 -8.61
N ASP A 280 -11.88 0.31 -9.08
CA ASP A 280 -12.51 0.78 -10.31
C ASP A 280 -11.64 0.37 -11.51
N ASN A 281 -12.20 -0.47 -12.38
CA ASN A 281 -11.59 -0.91 -13.62
C ASN A 281 -12.27 -0.25 -14.84
N ASN A 282 -12.90 0.91 -14.64
CA ASN A 282 -13.32 1.76 -15.72
C ASN A 282 -12.15 2.67 -16.15
N PRO A 283 -11.49 2.40 -17.30
CA PRO A 283 -10.42 3.23 -17.83
C PRO A 283 -10.79 4.71 -17.97
#